data_AF-A0A9P8EH18-F1
#
_entry.id   AF-A0A9P8EH18-F1
#
_cell.length_a   1.000
_cell.length_b   1.000
_cell.length_c   1.000
_cell.angle_alpha   90.00
_cell.angle_beta   90.00
_cell.angle_gamma   90.00
#
_symmetry.space_group_name_H-M   'P 1'
#
loop_
_entity.id
_entity.type
_entity.pdbx_description
1 polymer ?
#
loop_
_entity_poly.entity_id
_entity_poly.type
_entity_poly.pdbx_seq_one_letter_code
_entity_poly.pdbx_strand_id
1 'polypeptide(L)'
;MAGIFRPAAGCLRACLEQLAASRTMLRQPNPTLCRHLHATTKAMASRRGPVGPPKTKDRGPASKEDTQTDFAAMNVLGNTPAPTTAIDACAHDGFALNSGLKIAGSGVMLVGGDAFNWKPWIREGRKEGTIGEGAVGDDDKGVSSVGGSLRNKKGQWEVAEHSWGLLDAVWPKPDLLILGTGPSIVPVSPETRKHISDLGIRLEVADTRNAASQFNLLATERGVQQVAAALIPIGWKEGTQ
;
A
#
# COMPACT_ATOMS: atom_id res chain seq x y z
N MET A 1 -27.60 64.62 17.06
CA MET A 1 -27.21 64.50 15.64
C MET A 1 -27.33 63.02 15.29
N ALA A 2 -28.39 62.68 14.58
CA ALA A 2 -28.82 61.33 14.25
C ALA A 2 -28.10 60.80 12.98
N GLY A 3 -28.06 59.48 12.80
CA GLY A 3 -27.66 58.90 11.51
C GLY A 3 -27.32 57.41 11.53
N ILE A 4 -28.27 56.56 11.93
CA ILE A 4 -28.29 55.12 11.63
C ILE A 4 -28.70 54.96 10.16
N PHE A 5 -28.02 54.09 9.39
CA PHE A 5 -28.57 53.60 8.12
C PHE A 5 -28.25 52.12 7.87
N ARG A 6 -29.29 51.29 8.02
CA ARG A 6 -29.47 49.98 7.34
C ARG A 6 -30.27 50.25 6.06
N PRO A 7 -30.22 49.32 5.10
CA PRO A 7 -31.44 48.80 4.46
C PRO A 7 -31.42 47.25 4.53
N ALA A 8 -32.44 46.47 4.94
CA ALA A 8 -33.84 46.32 4.47
C ALA A 8 -33.94 46.12 2.95
N ALA A 9 -34.77 45.28 2.33
CA ALA A 9 -35.65 44.15 2.63
C ALA A 9 -36.43 43.92 1.31
N GLY A 10 -36.81 42.67 1.00
CA GLY A 10 -37.69 42.33 -0.13
C GLY A 10 -37.30 40.96 -0.68
N CYS A 11 -37.95 39.83 -0.37
CA CYS A 11 -39.35 39.50 -0.12
C CYS A 11 -40.26 39.67 -1.34
N LEU A 12 -40.42 38.59 -2.10
CA LEU A 12 -41.65 38.25 -2.82
C LEU A 12 -41.89 36.74 -2.70
N ARG A 13 -42.82 36.42 -1.79
CA ARG A 13 -43.79 35.30 -1.80
C ARG A 13 -44.47 35.18 -3.18
N ALA A 14 -45.19 34.15 -3.61
CA ALA A 14 -45.74 32.87 -3.15
C ALA A 14 -46.18 32.14 -4.45
N CYS A 15 -46.50 30.85 -4.54
CA CYS A 15 -47.78 30.21 -4.17
C CYS A 15 -47.70 28.77 -4.72
N LEU A 16 -48.04 27.74 -3.92
CA LEU A 16 -49.24 26.87 -4.06
C LEU A 16 -49.37 26.20 -5.45
N GLU A 17 -49.58 24.90 -5.62
CA GLU A 17 -50.40 23.98 -4.82
C GLU A 17 -50.19 22.51 -5.30
N GLN A 18 -50.34 21.60 -4.34
CA GLN A 18 -50.93 20.25 -4.40
C GLN A 18 -50.95 19.44 -5.72
N LEU A 19 -50.54 18.17 -5.64
CA LEU A 19 -51.48 17.05 -5.42
C LEU A 19 -50.74 15.71 -5.32
N ALA A 20 -51.14 14.95 -4.31
CA ALA A 20 -50.82 13.54 -4.15
C ALA A 20 -51.44 12.70 -5.28
N ALA A 21 -50.66 11.76 -5.83
CA ALA A 21 -51.22 10.57 -6.44
C ALA A 21 -50.24 9.41 -6.33
N SER A 22 -50.54 8.50 -5.40
CA SER A 22 -50.06 7.13 -5.39
C SER A 22 -50.20 6.50 -6.77
N ARG A 23 -49.09 6.06 -7.37
CA ARG A 23 -49.10 4.91 -8.28
C ARG A 23 -47.87 4.05 -8.00
N THR A 24 -48.17 2.97 -7.28
CA THR A 24 -47.50 1.68 -7.28
C THR A 24 -46.94 1.36 -8.67
N MET A 25 -45.66 1.62 -8.89
CA MET A 25 -44.94 1.10 -10.06
C MET A 25 -44.36 -0.25 -9.67
N LEU A 26 -45.03 -1.27 -10.18
CA LEU A 26 -44.65 -2.67 -10.13
C LEU A 26 -43.17 -2.82 -10.53
N ARG A 27 -42.41 -3.30 -9.56
CA ARG A 27 -41.13 -3.98 -9.69
C ARG A 27 -41.23 -5.00 -10.83
N GLN A 28 -40.76 -4.63 -12.02
CA GLN A 28 -40.58 -5.57 -13.11
C GLN A 28 -39.32 -6.40 -12.82
N PRO A 29 -39.44 -7.74 -12.70
CA PRO A 29 -38.29 -8.61 -12.60
C PRO A 29 -37.61 -8.68 -13.97
N ASN A 30 -36.34 -8.29 -13.99
CA ASN A 30 -35.46 -8.42 -15.15
C ASN A 30 -35.40 -9.91 -15.55
N PRO A 31 -35.80 -10.29 -16.78
CA PRO A 31 -35.80 -11.69 -17.18
C PRO A 31 -34.36 -12.17 -17.27
N THR A 32 -34.12 -13.23 -16.52
CA THR A 32 -32.95 -14.10 -16.52
C THR A 32 -32.36 -14.30 -17.92
N LEU A 33 -31.16 -13.78 -18.14
CA LEU A 33 -30.28 -14.26 -19.21
C LEU A 33 -29.93 -15.72 -18.89
N CYS A 34 -30.58 -16.64 -19.59
CA CYS A 34 -30.30 -18.06 -19.60
C CYS A 34 -28.82 -18.31 -19.94
N ARG A 35 -27.98 -18.52 -18.93
CA ARG A 35 -26.70 -19.20 -19.10
C ARG A 35 -27.01 -20.62 -19.55
N HIS A 36 -26.76 -20.88 -20.83
CA HIS A 36 -26.84 -22.19 -21.43
C HIS A 36 -25.73 -23.06 -20.82
N LEU A 37 -26.11 -23.94 -19.90
CA LEU A 37 -25.23 -25.01 -19.44
C LEU A 37 -25.27 -26.11 -20.50
N HIS A 38 -24.19 -26.27 -21.26
CA HIS A 38 -23.98 -27.46 -22.08
C HIS A 38 -23.75 -28.66 -21.16
N ALA A 39 -24.82 -29.29 -20.70
CA ALA A 39 -24.79 -30.62 -20.08
C ALA A 39 -24.80 -31.66 -21.21
N THR A 40 -23.63 -32.01 -21.74
CA THR A 40 -23.52 -33.16 -22.63
C THR A 40 -23.68 -34.44 -21.81
N THR A 41 -24.83 -35.08 -21.92
CA THR A 41 -25.07 -36.43 -21.44
C THR A 41 -24.25 -37.43 -22.26
N LYS A 42 -23.04 -37.76 -21.79
CA LYS A 42 -22.33 -38.92 -22.34
C LYS A 42 -22.99 -40.19 -21.79
N ALA A 43 -23.73 -40.86 -22.67
CA ALA A 43 -24.22 -42.21 -22.47
C ALA A 43 -23.04 -43.14 -22.08
N MET A 44 -23.15 -43.78 -20.92
CA MET A 44 -22.24 -44.85 -20.52
C MET A 44 -22.50 -46.07 -21.41
N ALA A 45 -21.63 -46.30 -22.39
CA ALA A 45 -21.46 -47.63 -22.99
C ALA A 45 -20.36 -48.37 -22.21
N SER A 46 -20.75 -49.52 -21.68
CA SER A 46 -19.93 -50.42 -20.87
C SER A 46 -18.85 -51.13 -21.69
N ARG A 47 -17.63 -51.15 -21.11
CA ARG A 47 -16.51 -52.11 -21.27
C ARG A 47 -15.73 -52.17 -22.59
N ARG A 48 -14.46 -51.72 -22.52
CA ARG A 48 -13.24 -52.40 -23.03
C ARG A 48 -11.94 -51.69 -22.57
N GLY A 49 -11.25 -52.29 -21.57
CA GLY A 49 -9.79 -52.27 -21.30
C GLY A 49 -9.06 -50.94 -20.95
N PRO A 50 -7.98 -50.99 -20.14
CA PRO A 50 -7.07 -49.85 -20.00
C PRO A 50 -6.29 -49.64 -21.31
N VAL A 51 -6.54 -48.52 -21.98
CA VAL A 51 -5.73 -48.09 -23.12
C VAL A 51 -4.41 -47.58 -22.56
N GLY A 52 -3.34 -48.37 -22.72
CA GLY A 52 -1.98 -47.94 -22.37
C GLY A 52 -1.57 -46.69 -23.16
N PRO A 53 -0.52 -45.96 -22.72
CA PRO A 53 -0.02 -44.82 -23.45
C PRO A 53 0.33 -45.21 -24.90
N PRO A 54 0.09 -44.33 -25.89
CA PRO A 54 0.36 -44.62 -27.29
C PRO A 54 1.80 -45.10 -27.47
N LYS A 55 1.99 -46.26 -28.12
CA LYS A 55 3.31 -46.87 -28.32
C LYS A 55 4.17 -46.16 -29.36
N THR A 56 3.62 -45.19 -30.10
CA THR A 56 4.34 -44.44 -31.12
C THR A 56 4.44 -42.98 -30.72
N LYS A 57 5.67 -42.49 -30.56
CA LYS A 57 5.97 -41.05 -30.55
C LYS A 57 6.31 -40.65 -31.98
N ASP A 58 5.32 -40.71 -32.87
CA ASP A 58 5.48 -40.21 -34.23
C ASP A 58 5.28 -38.69 -34.20
N ARG A 59 6.23 -37.99 -33.58
CA ARG A 59 6.46 -36.57 -33.78
C ARG A 59 7.40 -36.58 -34.99
N GLY A 60 6.92 -36.09 -36.13
CA GLY A 60 7.61 -36.15 -37.42
C GLY A 60 9.07 -35.69 -37.39
N PRO A 61 9.77 -35.65 -38.54
CA PRO A 61 11.22 -35.46 -38.58
C PRO A 61 11.69 -34.35 -37.64
N ALA A 62 12.76 -34.61 -36.88
CA ALA A 62 13.26 -33.69 -35.86
C ALA A 62 13.33 -32.27 -36.43
N SER A 63 12.52 -31.36 -35.88
CA SER A 63 12.52 -29.97 -36.27
C SER A 63 13.92 -29.42 -36.02
N LYS A 64 14.61 -28.95 -37.07
CA LYS A 64 15.85 -28.15 -36.98
C LYS A 64 15.54 -26.69 -36.67
N GLU A 65 14.38 -26.43 -36.09
CA GLU A 65 13.97 -25.11 -35.70
C GLU A 65 14.66 -24.82 -34.38
N ASP A 66 15.47 -23.76 -34.35
CA ASP A 66 16.09 -23.19 -33.15
C ASP A 66 15.02 -22.47 -32.31
N THR A 67 13.90 -23.17 -32.05
CA THR A 67 12.76 -22.73 -31.24
C THR A 67 12.97 -23.15 -29.78
N GLN A 68 14.20 -23.50 -29.42
CA GLN A 68 14.58 -23.65 -28.03
C GLN A 68 14.88 -22.25 -27.52
N THR A 69 13.83 -21.54 -27.09
CA THR A 69 13.94 -20.24 -26.42
C THR A 69 14.97 -20.39 -25.29
N ASP A 70 16.17 -19.84 -25.49
CA ASP A 70 17.16 -19.78 -24.44
C ASP A 70 16.60 -18.82 -23.38
N PHE A 71 16.14 -19.39 -22.27
CA PHE A 71 15.56 -18.61 -21.17
C PHE A 71 16.58 -17.63 -20.58
N ALA A 72 17.88 -17.84 -20.78
CA ALA A 72 18.92 -16.87 -20.44
C ALA A 72 18.92 -15.65 -21.38
N ALA A 73 18.58 -15.85 -22.66
CA ALA A 73 18.53 -14.80 -23.68
C ALA A 73 17.27 -13.90 -23.58
N MET A 74 16.27 -14.27 -22.78
CA MET A 74 15.09 -13.45 -22.50
C MET A 74 15.17 -12.70 -21.16
N ASN A 75 16.35 -12.64 -20.54
CA ASN A 75 16.56 -11.84 -19.32
C ASN A 75 16.76 -10.35 -19.67
N VAL A 76 15.65 -9.70 -20.03
CA VAL A 76 15.60 -8.28 -20.43
C VAL A 76 16.02 -7.32 -19.29
N LEU A 77 16.04 -7.78 -18.04
CA LEU A 77 16.44 -7.00 -16.85
C LEU A 77 17.85 -7.32 -16.34
N GLY A 78 18.55 -8.28 -16.95
CA GLY A 78 19.86 -8.74 -16.48
C GLY A 78 20.97 -7.68 -16.52
N ASN A 79 20.75 -6.57 -17.25
CA ASN A 79 21.74 -5.52 -17.44
C ASN A 79 21.34 -4.15 -16.85
N THR A 80 20.19 -4.06 -16.17
CA THR A 80 19.84 -2.84 -15.43
C THR A 80 20.58 -2.84 -14.08
N PRO A 81 21.42 -1.84 -13.79
CA PRO A 81 22.13 -1.79 -12.52
C PRO A 81 21.13 -1.68 -11.36
N ALA A 82 21.31 -2.51 -10.33
CA ALA A 82 20.48 -2.44 -9.14
C ALA A 82 20.60 -1.04 -8.50
N PRO A 83 19.51 -0.47 -7.99
CA PRO A 83 19.56 0.84 -7.36
C PRO A 83 20.43 0.79 -6.09
N THR A 84 21.14 1.87 -5.78
CA THR A 84 21.98 2.00 -4.56
C THR A 84 21.19 1.98 -3.25
N THR A 85 19.87 2.04 -3.35
CA THR A 85 18.91 1.91 -2.26
C THR A 85 18.25 0.53 -2.19
N ALA A 86 18.70 -0.44 -2.99
CA ALA A 86 18.18 -1.80 -2.90
C ALA A 86 18.44 -2.35 -1.50
N ILE A 87 17.44 -2.98 -0.90
CA ILE A 87 17.52 -3.55 0.44
C ILE A 87 18.08 -4.96 0.34
N ASP A 88 19.25 -5.18 0.93
CA ASP A 88 19.90 -6.49 0.99
C ASP A 88 19.38 -7.32 2.16
N ALA A 89 19.15 -6.66 3.31
CA ALA A 89 18.68 -7.34 4.51
C ALA A 89 17.73 -6.46 5.33
N CYS A 90 16.63 -7.07 5.77
CA CYS A 90 15.78 -6.54 6.82
C CYS A 90 16.23 -7.15 8.15
N ALA A 91 16.94 -6.38 8.97
CA ALA A 91 17.38 -6.79 10.30
C ALA A 91 16.24 -6.66 11.33
N HIS A 92 16.50 -7.11 12.56
CA HIS A 92 15.52 -6.98 13.64
C HIS A 92 15.25 -5.51 13.97
N ASP A 93 16.28 -4.69 14.04
CA ASP A 93 16.23 -3.28 14.46
C ASP A 93 16.47 -2.28 13.31
N GLY A 94 16.55 -2.75 12.05
CA GLY A 94 16.86 -1.87 10.94
C GLY A 94 17.03 -2.57 9.58
N PHE A 95 17.84 -1.96 8.72
CA PHE A 95 17.97 -2.31 7.30
C PHE A 95 19.43 -2.19 6.84
N ALA A 96 19.85 -3.09 5.94
CA ALA A 96 21.09 -2.98 5.20
C ALA A 96 20.78 -2.80 3.71
N LEU A 97 21.43 -1.84 3.08
CA LEU A 97 21.30 -1.53 1.65
C LEU A 97 22.50 -2.04 0.87
N ASN A 98 22.34 -2.29 -0.43
CA ASN A 98 23.39 -2.78 -1.33
C ASN A 98 24.58 -1.84 -1.49
N SER A 99 24.40 -0.55 -1.18
CA SER A 99 25.48 0.43 -1.08
C SER A 99 26.43 0.17 0.11
N GLY A 100 26.10 -0.78 0.99
CA GLY A 100 26.81 -1.04 2.24
C GLY A 100 26.31 -0.20 3.41
N LEU A 101 25.36 0.72 3.19
CA LEU A 101 24.74 1.52 4.24
C LEU A 101 23.90 0.64 5.17
N LYS A 102 24.08 0.80 6.48
CA LYS A 102 23.29 0.14 7.52
C LYS A 102 22.56 1.17 8.35
N ILE A 103 21.24 1.03 8.41
CA ILE A 103 20.34 1.86 9.21
C ILE A 103 19.89 1.00 10.39
N ALA A 104 20.07 1.48 11.61
CA ALA A 104 19.71 0.76 12.84
C ALA A 104 18.95 1.68 13.79
N GLY A 105 18.03 1.12 14.58
CA GLY A 105 17.23 1.86 15.56
C GLY A 105 16.15 2.78 14.95
N SER A 106 15.91 2.69 13.65
CA SER A 106 14.87 3.44 12.94
C SER A 106 14.28 2.66 11.77
N GLY A 107 13.12 3.08 11.33
CA GLY A 107 12.61 2.72 10.01
C GLY A 107 13.42 3.40 8.92
N VAL A 108 13.13 3.02 7.69
CA VAL A 108 13.71 3.64 6.50
C VAL A 108 12.61 4.14 5.59
N MET A 109 12.78 5.34 5.05
CA MET A 109 11.98 5.86 3.95
C MET A 109 12.90 6.02 2.74
N LEU A 110 12.59 5.31 1.66
CA LEU A 110 13.32 5.31 0.40
C LEU A 110 12.53 6.12 -0.63
N VAL A 111 13.10 7.22 -1.13
CA VAL A 111 12.43 8.11 -2.07
C VAL A 111 13.49 8.68 -3.02
N GLY A 112 13.24 8.64 -4.33
CA GLY A 112 14.10 9.31 -5.32
C GLY A 112 15.53 8.76 -5.42
N GLY A 113 15.76 7.52 -4.95
CA GLY A 113 17.11 6.93 -4.89
C GLY A 113 17.92 7.31 -3.65
N ASP A 114 17.29 7.95 -2.67
CA ASP A 114 17.88 8.26 -1.37
C ASP A 114 17.22 7.46 -0.25
N ALA A 115 17.95 7.27 0.85
CA ALA A 115 17.49 6.57 2.05
C ALA A 115 17.50 7.48 3.27
N PHE A 116 16.36 7.63 3.92
CA PHE A 116 16.16 8.51 5.07
C PHE A 116 15.81 7.70 6.32
N ASN A 117 16.36 8.12 7.46
CA ASN A 117 15.93 7.60 8.76
C ASN A 117 14.51 8.06 9.03
N TRP A 118 13.61 7.11 9.25
CA TRP A 118 12.19 7.37 9.44
C TRP A 118 11.72 6.78 10.77
N LYS A 119 11.26 7.64 11.67
CA LYS A 119 10.77 7.26 13.00
C LYS A 119 9.34 7.79 13.21
N PRO A 120 8.33 7.24 12.51
CA PRO A 120 6.96 7.76 12.56
C PRO A 120 6.27 7.56 13.92
N TRP A 121 6.91 6.83 14.84
CA TRP A 121 6.46 6.64 16.22
C TRP A 121 6.89 7.77 17.16
N ILE A 122 7.73 8.72 16.72
CA ILE A 122 8.08 9.89 17.54
C ILE A 122 6.96 10.93 17.37
N ARG A 123 6.37 11.38 18.48
CA ARG A 123 5.37 12.47 18.48
C ARG A 123 6.04 13.80 18.82
N GLU A 124 5.63 14.87 18.14
CA GLU A 124 6.02 16.24 18.46
C GLU A 124 5.67 16.55 19.93
N GLY A 125 6.70 16.84 20.72
CA GLY A 125 6.59 17.09 22.17
C GLY A 125 7.63 16.35 23.02
N ARG A 126 8.26 15.28 22.49
CA ARG A 126 9.36 14.60 23.20
C ARG A 126 10.67 14.82 22.44
N LYS A 127 11.39 15.89 22.80
CA LYS A 127 12.77 16.11 22.34
C LYS A 127 13.61 14.89 22.75
N GLU A 128 14.27 14.28 21.78
CA GLU A 128 15.35 13.32 22.04
C GLU A 128 16.45 14.09 22.80
N GLY A 129 16.54 13.89 24.13
CA GLY A 129 17.65 14.37 24.95
C GLY A 129 17.51 15.71 25.70
N THR A 130 16.38 16.03 26.33
CA THR A 130 16.38 17.12 27.34
C THR A 130 16.25 16.57 28.76
N ILE A 131 17.40 16.40 29.43
CA ILE A 131 17.46 16.37 30.90
C ILE A 131 17.16 17.81 31.34
N GLY A 132 15.90 18.08 31.66
CA GLY A 132 15.45 19.36 32.17
C GLY A 132 14.37 19.11 33.21
N GLU A 133 14.72 19.35 34.47
CA GLU A 133 13.82 19.33 35.62
C GLU A 133 12.50 20.05 35.36
N GLY A 134 11.41 19.44 35.79
CA GLY A 134 10.18 20.16 36.12
C GLY A 134 9.20 20.36 34.98
N ALA A 135 8.54 19.29 34.53
CA ALA A 135 7.21 19.38 33.95
C ALA A 135 6.28 18.43 34.71
N VAL A 136 5.44 19.00 35.57
CA VAL A 136 4.31 18.33 36.22
C VAL A 136 3.29 18.05 35.13
N GLY A 137 3.27 16.82 34.64
CA GLY A 137 2.25 16.31 33.73
C GLY A 137 1.56 15.13 34.39
N ASP A 138 0.25 15.26 34.56
CA ASP A 138 -0.69 14.28 35.13
C ASP A 138 -0.30 12.81 34.81
N ASP A 139 0.08 12.10 35.87
CA ASP A 139 0.61 10.75 35.80
C ASP A 139 -0.53 9.72 35.79
N ASP A 140 -0.80 9.10 34.64
CA ASP A 140 -1.17 7.68 34.67
C ASP A 140 -0.48 6.93 33.52
N LYS A 141 0.34 5.96 33.92
CA LYS A 141 1.21 5.05 33.14
C LYS A 141 2.60 5.58 32.70
N GLY A 142 3.50 5.59 33.68
CA GLY A 142 4.54 4.55 33.79
C GLY A 142 5.52 4.38 32.63
N VAL A 143 6.77 4.75 32.90
CA VAL A 143 8.03 4.32 32.25
C VAL A 143 8.26 4.83 30.82
N SER A 144 9.23 5.73 30.74
CA SER A 144 9.87 6.29 29.55
C SER A 144 10.11 5.26 28.45
N SER A 145 9.19 5.18 27.49
CA SER A 145 9.41 4.55 26.19
C SER A 145 9.39 5.64 25.13
N VAL A 146 10.54 5.94 24.56
CA VAL A 146 10.69 6.78 23.34
C VAL A 146 9.93 6.16 22.15
N GLY A 147 9.43 4.92 22.28
CA GLY A 147 8.54 4.27 21.33
C GLY A 147 7.08 4.75 21.48
N GLY A 148 6.62 5.63 20.60
CA GLY A 148 5.20 5.90 20.46
C GLY A 148 4.44 4.76 19.77
N SER A 149 3.14 4.97 19.59
CA SER A 149 2.24 4.03 18.93
C SER A 149 2.10 4.33 17.43
N LEU A 150 2.17 3.29 16.60
CA LEU A 150 1.86 3.34 15.15
C LEU A 150 0.43 2.87 14.84
N ARG A 151 -0.39 2.65 15.87
CA ARG A 151 -1.72 2.09 15.72
C ARG A 151 -2.73 3.00 16.40
N ASN A 152 -3.88 3.18 15.77
CA ASN A 152 -4.99 3.87 16.40
C ASN A 152 -5.75 2.92 17.35
N LYS A 153 -6.75 3.45 18.07
CA LYS A 153 -7.61 2.66 18.99
C LYS A 153 -8.35 1.51 18.31
N LYS A 154 -8.46 1.52 16.97
CA LYS A 154 -9.10 0.50 16.15
C LYS A 154 -8.10 -0.54 15.62
N GLY A 155 -6.82 -0.44 16.00
CA GLY A 155 -5.75 -1.33 15.55
C GLY A 155 -5.29 -1.09 14.11
N GLN A 156 -5.71 0.01 13.49
CA GLN A 156 -5.27 0.39 12.14
C GLN A 156 -3.96 1.16 12.21
N TRP A 157 -3.11 0.99 11.19
CA TRP A 157 -1.86 1.70 11.05
C TRP A 157 -2.14 3.18 10.76
N GLU A 158 -1.64 4.05 11.63
CA GLU A 158 -1.87 5.49 11.57
C GLU A 158 -0.72 6.22 12.24
N VAL A 159 -0.23 7.26 11.58
CA VAL A 159 0.88 8.09 12.05
C VAL A 159 0.54 9.56 11.83
N ALA A 160 1.21 10.45 12.55
CA ALA A 160 0.98 11.88 12.42
C ALA A 160 1.36 12.38 11.01
N GLU A 161 0.65 13.40 10.53
CA GLU A 161 0.83 13.95 9.18
C GLU A 161 2.27 14.40 8.91
N HIS A 162 2.94 15.02 9.89
CA HIS A 162 4.34 15.44 9.78
C HIS A 162 5.32 14.27 9.49
N SER A 163 4.94 13.03 9.84
CA SER A 163 5.77 11.85 9.53
C SER A 163 5.86 11.56 8.02
N TRP A 164 4.98 12.16 7.22
CA TRP A 164 4.95 12.07 5.76
C TRP A 164 5.54 13.30 5.07
N GLY A 165 6.04 14.29 5.81
CA GLY A 165 6.50 15.57 5.24
C GLY A 165 7.57 15.46 4.16
N LEU A 166 8.35 14.37 4.12
CA LEU A 166 9.28 14.10 3.03
C LEU A 166 8.54 13.90 1.69
N LEU A 167 7.41 13.19 1.70
CA LEU A 167 6.58 12.99 0.52
C LEU A 167 5.94 14.29 0.06
N ASP A 168 5.64 15.22 0.96
CA ASP A 168 5.12 16.55 0.63
C ASP A 168 6.16 17.41 -0.10
N ALA A 169 7.42 17.31 0.30
CA ALA A 169 8.52 18.11 -0.24
C ALA A 169 9.09 17.55 -1.56
N VAL A 170 8.97 16.24 -1.81
CA VAL A 170 9.62 15.62 -2.98
C VAL A 170 8.94 15.99 -4.31
N TRP A 171 9.75 16.29 -5.32
CA TRP A 171 9.35 16.45 -6.71
C TRP A 171 10.37 15.80 -7.65
N PRO A 172 9.96 15.01 -8.67
CA PRO A 172 8.59 14.57 -8.97
C PRO A 172 7.98 13.71 -7.85
N LYS A 173 6.65 13.70 -7.73
CA LYS A 173 5.95 12.82 -6.79
C LYS A 173 6.10 11.36 -7.25
N PRO A 174 6.36 10.40 -6.36
CA PRO A 174 6.39 8.99 -6.73
C PRO A 174 4.97 8.48 -7.07
N ASP A 175 4.87 7.56 -8.03
CA ASP A 175 3.57 7.01 -8.46
C ASP A 175 3.04 5.98 -7.46
N LEU A 176 3.94 5.27 -6.76
CA LEU A 176 3.64 4.19 -5.83
C LEU A 176 4.48 4.31 -4.56
N LEU A 177 3.82 4.22 -3.40
CA LEU A 177 4.43 4.07 -2.09
C LEU A 177 4.10 2.69 -1.52
N ILE A 178 5.15 1.93 -1.19
CA ILE A 178 5.04 0.63 -0.52
C ILE A 178 5.29 0.82 0.97
N LEU A 179 4.28 0.54 1.79
CA LEU A 179 4.35 0.64 3.24
C LEU A 179 4.59 -0.75 3.86
N GLY A 180 5.77 -0.92 4.46
CA GLY A 180 6.15 -2.08 5.26
C GLY A 180 5.82 -1.87 6.73
N THR A 181 4.78 -2.54 7.23
CA THR A 181 4.22 -2.32 8.58
C THR A 181 4.92 -3.11 9.70
N GLY A 182 6.07 -3.74 9.41
CA GLY A 182 6.84 -4.54 10.36
C GLY A 182 6.69 -6.05 10.09
N PRO A 183 6.56 -6.91 11.12
CA PRO A 183 6.56 -8.37 10.98
C PRO A 183 5.28 -8.95 10.36
N SER A 184 4.19 -8.18 10.35
CA SER A 184 2.89 -8.61 9.84
C SER A 184 2.17 -7.42 9.23
N ILE A 185 1.35 -7.66 8.21
CA ILE A 185 0.52 -6.62 7.58
C ILE A 185 -0.50 -6.03 8.57
N VAL A 186 -0.61 -4.70 8.59
CA VAL A 186 -1.62 -3.97 9.38
C VAL A 186 -2.47 -3.10 8.46
N PRO A 187 -3.81 -3.12 8.56
CA PRO A 187 -4.67 -2.26 7.75
C PRO A 187 -4.40 -0.78 8.04
N VAL A 188 -4.18 0.03 7.01
CA VAL A 188 -3.96 1.48 7.16
C VAL A 188 -5.28 2.22 7.39
N SER A 189 -5.25 3.25 8.23
CA SER A 189 -6.42 4.09 8.48
C SER A 189 -6.91 4.78 7.19
N PRO A 190 -8.23 5.03 7.05
CA PRO A 190 -8.75 5.75 5.89
C PRO A 190 -8.17 7.15 5.74
N GLU A 191 -7.83 7.81 6.85
CA GLU A 191 -7.26 9.16 6.88
C GLU A 191 -5.84 9.19 6.29
N THR A 192 -4.97 8.29 6.74
CA THR A 192 -3.62 8.16 6.17
C THR A 192 -3.69 7.79 4.69
N ARG A 193 -4.57 6.85 4.30
CA ARG A 193 -4.76 6.50 2.89
C ARG A 193 -5.23 7.70 2.07
N LYS A 194 -6.15 8.51 2.61
CA LYS A 194 -6.64 9.74 1.96
C LYS A 194 -5.52 10.76 1.77
N HIS A 195 -4.73 11.05 2.80
CA HIS A 195 -3.59 11.97 2.71
C HIS A 195 -2.61 11.56 1.61
N ILE A 196 -2.20 10.29 1.56
CA ILE A 196 -1.29 9.79 0.50
C ILE A 196 -1.94 9.86 -0.89
N SER A 197 -3.25 9.59 -0.99
CA SER A 197 -3.98 9.68 -2.27
C SER A 197 -4.14 11.12 -2.75
N ASP A 198 -4.31 12.07 -1.83
CA ASP A 198 -4.41 13.51 -2.12
C ASP A 198 -3.08 14.06 -2.68
N LEU A 199 -1.94 13.44 -2.33
CA LEU A 199 -0.64 13.72 -2.94
C LEU A 199 -0.46 13.13 -4.36
N GLY A 200 -1.45 12.37 -4.84
CA GLY A 200 -1.40 11.67 -6.14
C GLY A 200 -0.63 10.34 -6.09
N ILE A 201 -0.31 9.84 -4.89
CA ILE A 201 0.53 8.65 -4.70
C ILE A 201 -0.37 7.43 -4.44
N ARG A 202 -0.09 6.30 -5.09
CA ARG A 202 -0.78 5.04 -4.80
C ARG A 202 -0.16 4.37 -3.58
N LEU A 203 -0.98 3.92 -2.62
CA LEU A 203 -0.51 3.22 -1.43
C LEU A 203 -0.69 1.71 -1.54
N GLU A 204 0.40 0.98 -1.37
CA GLU A 204 0.43 -0.46 -1.13
C GLU A 204 0.88 -0.76 0.30
N VAL A 205 0.31 -1.80 0.91
CA VAL A 205 0.61 -2.17 2.29
C VAL A 205 1.00 -3.65 2.35
N ALA A 206 2.14 -3.93 2.98
CA ALA A 206 2.62 -5.28 3.22
C ALA A 206 3.36 -5.37 4.57
N ASP A 207 3.79 -6.58 4.93
CA ASP A 207 4.85 -6.79 5.90
C ASP A 207 6.21 -6.37 5.30
N THR A 208 7.15 -6.00 6.16
CA THR A 208 8.39 -5.32 5.77
C THR A 208 9.26 -6.15 4.82
N ARG A 209 9.32 -7.47 4.98
CA ARG A 209 10.16 -8.33 4.14
C ARG A 209 9.64 -8.40 2.70
N ASN A 210 8.32 -8.51 2.55
CA ASN A 210 7.68 -8.53 1.23
C ASN A 210 7.72 -7.14 0.59
N ALA A 211 7.46 -6.09 1.37
CA ALA A 211 7.58 -4.70 0.92
C ALA A 211 8.99 -4.37 0.38
N ALA A 212 10.04 -4.82 1.08
CA ALA A 212 11.43 -4.63 0.63
C ALA A 212 11.72 -5.32 -0.71
N SER A 213 11.28 -6.58 -0.85
CA SER A 213 11.46 -7.34 -2.08
C SER A 213 10.73 -6.70 -3.26
N GLN A 214 9.52 -6.21 -3.01
CA GLN A 214 8.70 -5.55 -4.02
C GLN A 214 9.27 -4.20 -4.45
N PHE A 215 9.78 -3.42 -3.50
CA PHE A 215 10.50 -2.19 -3.80
C PHE A 215 11.70 -2.47 -4.70
N ASN A 216 12.55 -3.45 -4.35
CA ASN A 216 13.74 -3.77 -5.14
C ASN A 216 13.41 -4.13 -6.60
N LEU A 217 12.35 -4.92 -6.80
CA LEU A 217 11.89 -5.31 -8.13
C LEU A 217 11.37 -4.09 -8.91
N LEU A 218 10.43 -3.33 -8.34
CA LEU A 218 9.80 -2.21 -9.04
C LEU A 218 10.76 -1.04 -9.25
N ALA A 219 11.66 -0.77 -8.32
CA ALA A 219 12.69 0.27 -8.45
C ALA A 219 13.70 -0.06 -9.57
N THR A 220 13.94 -1.35 -9.83
CA THR A 220 14.78 -1.81 -10.95
C THR A 220 14.04 -1.71 -12.28
N GLU A 221 12.75 -2.09 -12.31
CA GLU A 221 11.93 -2.10 -13.54
C GLU A 221 11.47 -0.71 -13.99
N ARG A 222 10.99 0.11 -13.04
CA ARG A 222 10.35 1.41 -13.30
C ARG A 222 11.24 2.61 -12.98
N GLY A 223 12.33 2.36 -12.24
CA GLY A 223 13.23 3.38 -11.73
C GLY A 223 12.87 3.86 -10.33
N VAL A 224 13.90 4.27 -9.58
CA VAL A 224 13.82 4.73 -8.18
C VAL A 224 13.01 6.02 -7.97
N GLN A 225 12.74 6.77 -9.04
CA GLN A 225 11.95 8.00 -8.97
C GLN A 225 10.44 7.72 -8.92
N GLN A 226 9.98 6.61 -9.51
CA GLN A 226 8.54 6.29 -9.59
C GLN A 226 8.03 5.53 -8.38
N VAL A 227 8.92 4.90 -7.62
CA VAL A 227 8.57 3.99 -6.52
C VAL A 227 9.26 4.45 -5.24
N ALA A 228 8.48 4.63 -4.19
CA ALA A 228 8.95 4.92 -2.84
C ALA A 228 8.63 3.75 -1.91
N ALA A 229 9.41 3.60 -0.84
CA ALA A 229 9.13 2.65 0.22
C ALA A 229 9.23 3.32 1.59
N ALA A 230 8.37 2.94 2.51
CA ALA A 230 8.41 3.37 3.90
C ALA A 230 8.29 2.13 4.79
N LEU A 231 9.36 1.76 5.48
CA LEU A 231 9.52 0.45 6.11
C LEU A 231 9.82 0.56 7.60
N ILE A 232 9.04 -0.16 8.40
CA ILE A 232 9.24 -0.32 9.84
C ILE A 232 10.09 -1.58 10.08
N PRO A 233 11.11 -1.57 10.97
CA PRO A 233 11.91 -2.75 11.27
C PRO A 233 11.07 -3.92 11.76
N ILE A 234 11.47 -5.15 11.43
CA ILE A 234 10.69 -6.36 11.74
C ILE A 234 10.56 -6.58 13.25
N GLY A 235 11.59 -6.21 14.02
CA GLY A 235 11.64 -6.32 15.46
C GLY A 235 11.10 -5.10 16.20
N TRP A 236 10.58 -4.10 15.50
CA TRP A 236 9.98 -2.93 16.15
C TRP A 236 8.71 -3.35 16.91
N LYS A 237 8.61 -2.91 18.16
CA LYS A 237 7.48 -3.16 19.04
C LYS A 237 7.00 -1.85 19.65
N GLU A 238 5.69 -1.75 19.80
CA GLU A 238 5.07 -0.63 20.49
C GLU A 238 5.53 -0.57 21.96
N GLY A 239 5.92 0.61 22.43
CA GLY A 239 6.28 0.85 23.84
C GLY A 239 7.59 0.20 24.32
N THR A 240 8.39 -0.45 23.47
CA THR A 240 9.69 -1.03 23.88
C THR A 240 10.82 -0.34 23.13
N GLN A 241 11.74 0.30 23.86
CA GLN A 241 13.11 0.55 23.40
C GLN A 241 14.04 -0.41 24.13
#